data_AF-V4LT12-F1
#
_entry.id   AF-V4LT12-F1
#
_cell.length_a   1.000
_cell.length_b   1.000
_cell.length_c   1.000
_cell.angle_alpha   90.00
_cell.angle_beta   90.00
_cell.angle_gamma   90.00
#
_symmetry.space_group_name_H-M   'P 1'
#
loop_
_entity.id
_entity.type
_entity.pdbx_description
1 polymer ?
#
loop_
_entity_poly.entity_id
_entity_poly.type
_entity_poly.pdbx_seq_one_letter_code
_entity_poly.pdbx_strand_id
1 'polypeptide(L)' 'MPVVYRDGGGWTDIVSRVDQGLGYTGVEEAAHIIRSLLNDSERLRALSAKAREVAKGFSYEAFRARVDEVIRLLTAKGP' A
#
# COMPACT_ATOMS: atom_id res chain seq x y z
N MET A 1 -9.34 1.29 -5.14
CA MET A 1 -8.76 1.05 -3.80
C MET A 1 -9.18 -0.30 -3.27
N PRO A 2 -8.26 -1.12 -2.73
CA PRO A 2 -8.66 -2.34 -2.04
C PRO A 2 -9.01 -2.06 -0.57
N VAL A 3 -9.97 -2.83 -0.07
CA VAL A 3 -10.28 -3.03 1.34
C VAL A 3 -9.70 -4.39 1.71
N VAL A 4 -8.84 -4.47 2.71
CA VAL A 4 -7.99 -5.66 2.95
C VAL A 4 -8.02 -6.10 4.41
N TYR A 5 -7.75 -7.39 4.66
CA TYR A 5 -7.64 -7.91 6.02
C TYR A 5 -6.47 -7.24 6.76
N ARG A 6 -6.69 -6.80 8.00
CA ARG A 6 -5.77 -5.94 8.78
C ARG A 6 -4.49 -6.64 9.27
N ASP A 7 -4.25 -7.88 8.87
CA ASP A 7 -3.08 -8.67 9.26
C ASP A 7 -2.39 -9.35 8.05
N GLY A 8 -2.59 -8.82 6.85
CA GLY A 8 -1.97 -9.33 5.62
C GLY A 8 -0.88 -8.42 5.05
N GLY A 9 -0.05 -8.95 4.14
CA GLY A 9 0.99 -8.16 3.46
C GLY A 9 0.44 -6.91 2.76
N GLY A 10 -0.69 -7.04 2.05
CA GLY A 10 -1.35 -5.90 1.40
C GLY A 10 -1.76 -4.77 2.37
N TRP A 11 -2.05 -5.11 3.63
CA TRP A 11 -2.30 -4.12 4.68
C TRP A 11 -1.01 -3.40 5.08
N THR A 12 0.01 -4.15 5.49
CA THR A 12 1.29 -3.61 5.98
C THR A 12 2.04 -2.81 4.91
N ASP A 13 2.01 -3.29 3.67
CA ASP A 13 2.84 -2.74 2.60
C ASP A 13 2.21 -1.50 1.97
N ILE A 14 0.87 -1.48 1.83
CA ILE A 14 0.18 -0.46 1.05
C ILE A 14 -0.93 0.21 1.84
N VAL A 15 -1.97 -0.54 2.23
CA VAL A 15 -3.25 0.06 2.64
C VAL A 15 -3.12 0.86 3.94
N SER A 16 -2.38 0.37 4.93
CA SER A 16 -2.11 1.07 6.19
C SER A 16 -1.42 2.42 6.00
N ARG A 17 -0.62 2.58 4.94
CA ARG A 17 0.07 3.84 4.58
C ARG A 17 -0.86 4.83 3.86
N VAL A 18 -1.95 4.32 3.27
CA VAL A 18 -2.96 5.12 2.57
C VAL A 18 -4.01 5.62 3.56
N ASP A 19 -4.70 4.70 4.25
CA ASP A 19 -5.79 5.02 5.18
C ASP A 19 -6.05 3.82 6.10
N GLN A 20 -6.08 4.07 7.42
CA GLN A 20 -6.26 3.02 8.42
C GLN A 20 -7.67 2.42 8.44
N GLY A 21 -8.68 3.16 7.96
CA GLY A 21 -10.08 2.74 7.88
C GLY A 21 -10.40 1.83 6.69
N LEU A 22 -9.39 1.42 5.91
CA LEU A 22 -9.54 0.46 4.80
C LEU A 22 -9.16 -0.98 5.18
N GLY A 23 -8.71 -1.19 6.42
CA GLY A 23 -8.42 -2.51 6.97
C GLY A 23 -9.64 -3.09 7.67
N TYR A 24 -9.91 -4.39 7.51
CA TYR A 24 -10.97 -5.09 8.23
C TYR A 24 -10.47 -6.31 9.01
N THR A 25 -11.17 -6.70 10.07
CA THR A 25 -10.95 -7.96 10.80
C THR A 25 -12.13 -8.94 10.72
N GLY A 26 -13.29 -8.47 10.24
CA GLY A 26 -14.50 -9.27 10.05
C GLY A 26 -15.28 -8.89 8.79
N VAL A 27 -16.22 -9.73 8.37
CA VAL A 27 -16.96 -9.56 7.11
C VAL A 27 -17.93 -8.38 7.17
N GLU A 28 -18.48 -8.08 8.35
CA GLU A 28 -19.38 -6.95 8.58
C GLU A 28 -18.65 -5.62 8.42
N GLU A 29 -17.43 -5.51 8.97
CA GLU A 29 -16.58 -4.33 8.82
C GLU A 29 -16.18 -4.14 7.34
N ALA A 30 -15.82 -5.23 6.65
CA ALA A 30 -15.54 -5.18 5.21
C ALA A 30 -16.73 -4.66 4.41
N ALA A 31 -17.93 -5.18 4.65
CA ALA A 31 -19.15 -4.76 3.97
C ALA A 31 -19.49 -3.29 4.25
N HIS A 32 -19.29 -2.82 5.49
CA HIS A 32 -19.51 -1.42 5.86
C HIS A 32 -18.54 -0.48 5.13
N ILE A 33 -17.24 -0.80 5.14
CA ILE A 33 -16.22 0.01 4.47
C ILE A 33 -16.48 0.07 2.96
N ILE A 34 -16.76 -1.07 2.33
CA ILE A 34 -17.05 -1.12 0.88
C ILE A 34 -18.26 -0.25 0.55
N ARG A 35 -19.35 -0.36 1.31
CA ARG A 35 -20.55 0.48 1.10
C ARG A 35 -20.25 1.97 1.26
N SER A 36 -19.49 2.34 2.28
CA SER A 36 -19.06 3.73 2.51
C SER A 36 -18.28 4.28 1.31
N LEU A 37 -17.35 3.50 0.75
CA LEU A 37 -16.56 3.90 -0.42
C LEU A 37 -17.39 4.01 -1.70
N LEU A 38 -18.35 3.10 -1.91
CA LEU A 38 -19.22 3.15 -3.09
C LEU A 38 -20.17 4.35 -3.08
N ASN A 39 -20.53 4.84 -1.89
CA ASN A 39 -21.41 5.99 -1.71
C ASN A 39 -20.66 7.34 -1.71
N ASP A 40 -19.33 7.33 -1.76
CA ASP A 40 -18.49 8.53 -1.70
C ASP A 40 -17.40 8.46 -2.78
N SER A 41 -17.77 8.90 -3.98
CA SER A 41 -16.90 8.84 -5.16
C SER A 41 -15.69 9.78 -5.06
N GLU A 42 -15.82 10.89 -4.34
CA GLU A 42 -14.72 11.83 -4.10
C GLU A 42 -13.66 11.21 -3.20
N ARG A 43 -14.09 10.64 -2.06
CA ARG A 43 -13.20 9.92 -1.16
C ARG A 43 -12.53 8.75 -1.87
N LEU A 44 -13.28 7.97 -2.66
CA LEU A 44 -12.72 6.86 -3.42
C LEU A 44 -11.63 7.32 -4.41
N ARG A 45 -11.85 8.46 -5.10
CA ARG A 45 -10.88 9.03 -6.03
C ARG A 45 -9.62 9.51 -5.30
N ALA A 46 -9.78 10.21 -4.17
CA ALA A 46 -8.66 10.70 -3.37
C ALA A 46 -7.79 9.55 -2.83
N LEU A 47 -8.43 8.54 -2.25
CA LEU A 47 -7.72 7.34 -1.75
C LEU A 47 -7.03 6.59 -2.90
N SER A 48 -7.68 6.48 -4.07
CA SER A 48 -7.10 5.84 -5.25
C SER A 48 -5.87 6.57 -5.78
N ALA A 49 -5.88 7.91 -5.76
CA ALA A 49 -4.71 8.70 -6.12
C ALA A 49 -3.56 8.46 -5.14
N LYS A 50 -3.83 8.51 -3.83
CA LYS A 50 -2.81 8.26 -2.79
C LYS A 50 -2.20 6.86 -2.90
N ALA A 51 -3.01 5.84 -3.13
CA ALA A 51 -2.49 4.48 -3.29
C ALA A 51 -1.65 4.30 -4.55
N ARG A 52 -1.96 5.00 -5.64
CA ARG A 52 -1.09 5.01 -6.83
C ARG A 52 0.28 5.60 -6.49
N GLU A 53 0.33 6.67 -5.71
CA GLU A 53 1.61 7.24 -5.26
C GLU A 53 2.40 6.27 -4.38
N VAL A 54 1.75 5.59 -3.44
CA VAL A 54 2.40 4.54 -2.63
C VAL A 54 2.88 3.38 -3.51
N ALA A 55 2.07 2.95 -4.48
CA ALA A 55 2.39 1.84 -5.38
C ALA A 55 3.60 2.11 -6.28
N LYS A 56 3.92 3.39 -6.59
CA LYS A 56 5.14 3.73 -7.34
C LYS A 56 6.42 3.26 -6.64
N GLY A 57 6.41 3.18 -5.30
CA GLY A 57 7.54 2.63 -4.53
C GLY A 57 7.77 1.13 -4.73
N PHE A 58 6.78 0.42 -5.29
CA PHE A 58 6.84 -1.01 -5.59
C PHE A 58 7.08 -1.28 -7.09
N SER A 59 7.47 -0.26 -7.87
CA SER A 59 7.83 -0.46 -9.27
C SER A 59 9.14 -1.25 -9.40
N TYR A 60 9.33 -1.89 -10.56
CA TYR A 60 10.56 -2.59 -10.86
C TYR A 60 11.78 -1.66 -10.81
N GLU A 61 11.64 -0.42 -11.27
CA GLU A 61 12.70 0.58 -11.28
C GLU A 61 13.09 0.99 -9.85
N ALA A 62 12.10 1.20 -8.97
CA ALA A 62 12.34 1.48 -7.56
C ALA A 62 13.03 0.30 -6.86
N PHE A 63 12.58 -0.93 -7.15
CA PHE A 63 13.22 -2.14 -6.67
C PHE A 63 14.68 -2.24 -7.14
N ARG A 64 14.93 -2.10 -8.45
CA ARG A 64 16.26 -2.19 -9.04
C ARG A 64 17.21 -1.15 -8.45
N ALA A 65 16.77 0.11 -8.36
CA ALA A 65 17.56 1.19 -7.78
C ALA A 65 17.97 0.89 -6.32
N ARG A 66 17.06 0.29 -5.54
CA ARG A 66 17.37 -0.09 -4.16
C ARG A 66 18.34 -1.27 -4.07
N VAL A 67 18.23 -2.26 -4.96
CA VAL A 67 19.19 -3.37 -5.05
C VAL A 67 20.58 -2.85 -5.43
N ASP A 68 20.67 -1.99 -6.44
CA ASP A 68 21.93 -1.38 -6.89
C ASP A 68 22.61 -0.60 -5.75
N GLU A 69 21.83 0.14 -4.96
CA GLU A 69 22.31 0.85 -3.76
C GLU A 69 22.90 -0.12 -2.73
N VAL A 70 22.21 -1.22 -2.42
CA VAL A 70 22.68 -2.23 -1.47
C VAL A 70 23.96 -2.90 -1.96
N ILE A 71 24.04 -3.28 -3.24
CA ILE A 71 25.24 -3.88 -3.83
C ILE A 71 26.43 -2.92 -3.69
N ARG A 72 26.25 -1.64 -4.04
CA ARG A 72 27.31 -0.62 -3.90
C ARG A 72 27.78 -0.49 -2.45
N LEU A 73 26.87 -0.49 -1.49
CA LEU A 73 27.22 -0.42 -0.06
C LEU A 73 28.00 -1.63 0.42
N LEU A 74 27.67 -2.83 -0.05
CA LEU A 74 28.39 -4.05 0.30
C LEU A 74 29.78 -4.07 -0.33
N THR A 75 29.90 -3.71 -1.60
CA THR A 75 31.21 -3.68 -2.30
C THR A 75 32.14 -2.59 -1.77
N ALA A 76 31.59 -1.45 -1.32
CA ALA A 76 32.38 -0.35 -0.76
C ALA A 76 32.96 -0.66 0.63
N LYS A 77 32.41 -1.65 1.35
CA LYS A 77 32.90 -2.01 2.69
C LYS A 77 34.12 -2.94 2.70
N GLY A 78 34.53 -3.47 1.55
CA GLY A 78 35.59 -4.50 1.48
C GLY A 78 35.21 -5.78 2.23
N PRO A 79 35.96 -6.89 2.06
CA PRO A 79 35.83 -8.05 2.93
C PRO A 79 36.18 -7.73 4.38
#